data_AF-A0A7J4BBQ7-F1
#
_entry.id   AF-A0A7J4BBQ7-F1
#
_cell.length_a   1.000
_cell.length_b   1.000
_cell.length_c   1.000
_cell.angle_alpha   90.00
_cell.angle_beta   90.00
_cell.angle_gamma   90.00
#
_symmetry.space_group_name_H-M   'P 1'
#
loop_
_entity.id
_entity.type
_entity.pdbx_description
1 polymer ?
#
loop_
_entity_poly.entity_id
_entity_poly.type
_entity_poly.pdbx_seq_one_letter_code
_entity_poly.pdbx_strand_id
1 'polypeptide(L)' 'TWGKSGSVRVKLMPAPRGIKLVVSDEIKKVLVLAGIKDVWCKSYGNTASRVNHVYAVVNALKKLSNVR' A
#
# COMPACT_ATOMS: atom_id res chain seq x y z
N THR A 1 6.95 5.40 -1.50
CA THR A 1 6.58 5.47 -2.93
C THR A 1 5.10 5.77 -3.09
N TRP A 2 4.67 6.25 -4.26
CA TRP A 2 3.26 6.52 -4.58
C TRP A 2 2.69 5.51 -5.58
N GLY A 3 1.50 4.97 -5.30
CA GLY A 3 0.69 4.19 -6.21
C GLY A 3 -0.66 4.86 -6.47
N LYS A 4 -1.24 4.60 -7.63
CA LYS A 4 -2.53 5.14 -8.04
C LYS A 4 -3.32 4.07 -8.77
N SER A 5 -4.62 4.04 -8.55
CA SER A 5 -5.58 3.31 -9.36
C SER A 5 -6.91 4.07 -9.37
N GLY A 6 -7.36 4.51 -10.55
CA GLY A 6 -8.51 5.40 -10.68
C GLY A 6 -8.35 6.71 -9.88
N SER A 7 -9.35 7.00 -9.04
CA SER A 7 -9.36 8.15 -8.12
C SER A 7 -8.60 7.92 -6.81
N VAL A 8 -8.18 6.68 -6.53
CA VAL A 8 -7.47 6.31 -5.29
C VAL A 8 -5.97 6.48 -5.48
N ARG A 9 -5.34 7.17 -4.51
CA ARG A 9 -3.89 7.36 -4.43
C ARG A 9 -3.40 6.82 -3.09
N VAL A 10 -2.33 6.04 -3.12
CA VAL A 10 -1.73 5.44 -1.92
C VAL A 10 -0.26 5.83 -1.84
N LYS A 11 0.15 6.31 -0.66
CA LYS A 11 1.54 6.61 -0.33
C LYS A 11 2.03 5.59 0.69
N LEU A 12 3.03 4.80 0.30
CA LEU A 12 3.77 3.91 1.18
C LEU A 12 5.00 4.65 1.73
N MET A 13 5.14 4.65 3.05
CA MET A 13 6.25 5.27 3.77
C MET A 13 6.91 4.23 4.69
N PRO A 14 8.26 4.22 4.78
CA PRO A 14 8.94 3.30 5.68
C PRO A 14 8.53 3.63 7.12
N ALA A 15 8.26 2.59 7.91
CA ALA A 15 7.94 2.71 9.32
C ALA A 15 9.12 2.19 10.16
N PRO A 16 9.35 2.74 11.36
CA PRO A 16 10.24 2.14 12.34
C PRO A 16 9.91 0.67 12.61
N ARG A 17 10.93 -0.13 12.95
CA ARG A 17 10.78 -1.58 13.17
C ARG A 17 9.85 -1.83 14.37
N GLY A 18 8.87 -2.72 14.21
CA GLY A 18 8.02 -3.20 15.30
C GLY A 18 6.65 -2.52 15.44
N ILE A 19 6.29 -1.62 14.53
CA ILE A 19 4.99 -0.93 14.54
C ILE A 19 3.87 -1.84 14.00
N LYS A 20 4.23 -2.89 13.22
CA LYS A 20 3.30 -3.77 12.50
C LYS A 20 2.49 -3.01 11.44
N LEU A 21 1.81 -3.78 10.60
CA LEU A 21 0.99 -3.25 9.50
C LEU A 21 -0.34 -2.67 10.04
N VAL A 22 -0.44 -1.33 10.06
CA VAL A 22 -1.69 -0.59 10.37
C VAL A 22 -2.35 -0.14 9.08
N VAL A 23 -3.08 -1.06 8.44
CA VAL A 23 -3.79 -0.86 7.17
C VAL A 23 -5.09 -1.66 7.17
N SER A 24 -6.02 -1.33 6.27
CA SER A 24 -7.24 -2.12 6.05
C SER A 24 -6.93 -3.59 5.76
N ASP A 25 -7.79 -4.51 6.17
CA ASP A 25 -7.54 -5.96 6.14
C ASP A 25 -7.13 -6.50 4.77
N GLU A 26 -7.71 -6.00 3.67
CA GLU A 26 -7.38 -6.43 2.31
C GLU A 26 -5.95 -6.06 1.93
N ILE A 27 -5.56 -4.84 2.26
CA ILE A 27 -4.21 -4.31 2.01
C ILE A 27 -3.20 -5.03 2.89
N LYS A 28 -3.59 -5.35 4.13
CA LYS A 28 -2.77 -6.10 5.08
C LYS A 28 -2.37 -7.45 4.50
N LYS A 29 -3.34 -8.19 3.95
CA LYS A 29 -3.08 -9.48 3.30
C LYS A 29 -2.06 -9.35 2.17
N VAL A 30 -2.23 -8.34 1.30
CA VAL A 30 -1.31 -8.09 0.18
C VAL A 30 0.11 -7.73 0.66
N LEU A 31 0.23 -6.88 1.68
CA LEU A 31 1.54 -6.47 2.23
C LEU A 31 2.24 -7.60 2.97
N VAL A 32 1.49 -8.46 3.67
CA VAL A 32 2.02 -9.69 4.30
C VAL A 32 2.55 -10.65 3.24
N LEU A 33 1.79 -10.87 2.15
CA LEU A 33 2.24 -11.70 1.03
C LEU A 33 3.49 -11.13 0.33
N ALA A 34 3.61 -9.81 0.29
CA ALA A 34 4.80 -9.13 -0.22
C ALA A 34 6.01 -9.17 0.75
N GLY A 35 5.86 -9.77 1.94
CA GLY A 35 6.93 -9.88 2.95
C GLY A 35 7.24 -8.58 3.71
N ILE A 36 6.38 -7.56 3.61
CA ILE A 36 6.58 -6.26 4.25
C ILE A 36 6.06 -6.33 5.68
N LYS A 37 6.95 -6.12 6.66
CA LYS A 37 6.60 -6.20 8.08
C LYS A 37 6.12 -4.87 8.66
N ASP A 38 6.74 -3.77 8.26
CA ASP A 38 6.49 -2.45 8.81
C ASP A 38 6.41 -1.42 7.67
N VAL A 39 5.22 -0.84 7.48
CA VAL A 39 5.01 0.25 6.52
C VAL A 39 3.84 1.11 6.98
N TRP A 40 3.98 2.42 6.79
CA TRP A 40 2.87 3.35 6.90
C TRP A 40 2.22 3.54 5.54
N CYS A 41 0.89 3.49 5.53
CA CYS A 41 0.08 3.70 4.34
C CYS A 41 -0.79 4.95 4.55
N LYS A 42 -0.68 5.92 3.64
CA LYS A 42 -1.64 7.02 3.55
C LYS A 42 -2.43 6.88 2.26
N SER A 43 -3.73 6.70 2.36
CA SER A 43 -4.66 6.60 1.24
C SER A 43 -5.44 7.90 1.07
N TYR A 44 -5.65 8.30 -0.17
CA TYR A 44 -6.34 9.52 -0.57
C TYR A 44 -7.34 9.18 -1.69
N GLY A 45 -8.49 9.86 -1.70
CA GLY A 45 -9.57 9.64 -2.66
C GLY A 45 -10.61 8.63 -2.18
N ASN A 46 -11.38 8.06 -3.12
CA ASN A 46 -12.52 7.21 -2.79
C ASN A 46 -12.11 5.78 -2.38
N THR A 47 -11.76 5.63 -1.10
CA THR A 47 -11.29 4.37 -0.49
C THR A 47 -12.37 3.29 -0.38
N ALA A 48 -13.64 3.62 -0.64
CA ALA A 48 -14.75 2.65 -0.63
C ALA A 48 -14.61 1.57 -1.73
N SER A 49 -13.96 1.90 -2.86
CA SER A 49 -13.68 0.93 -3.93
C SER A 49 -12.50 0.04 -3.57
N ARG A 50 -12.79 -1.10 -2.94
CA ARG A 50 -11.83 -2.15 -2.52
C ARG A 50 -10.85 -2.55 -3.62
N VAL A 51 -11.38 -2.87 -4.81
CA VAL A 51 -10.60 -3.30 -5.98
C VAL A 51 -9.56 -2.24 -6.38
N ASN A 52 -9.99 -0.98 -6.50
CA ASN A 52 -9.09 0.12 -6.84
C ASN A 52 -8.03 0.35 -5.76
N HIS A 53 -8.40 0.20 -4.49
CA HIS A 53 -7.46 0.32 -3.39
C HIS A 53 -6.34 -0.71 -3.46
N VAL A 54 -6.70 -1.98 -3.65
CA VAL A 54 -5.73 -3.08 -3.76
C VAL A 54 -4.81 -2.85 -4.97
N TYR A 55 -5.35 -2.50 -6.13
CA TYR A 55 -4.53 -2.19 -7.31
C TYR A 55 -3.60 -1.00 -7.09
N ALA A 56 -4.04 0.04 -6.37
CA ALA A 56 -3.19 1.20 -6.08
C ALA A 56 -1.98 0.81 -5.21
N VAL A 57 -2.19 -0.08 -4.22
CA VAL A 57 -1.11 -0.63 -3.37
C VAL A 57 -0.16 -1.49 -4.19
N VAL A 58 -0.67 -2.42 -4.99
CA VAL A 58 0.16 -3.27 -5.86
C VAL A 58 1.00 -2.42 -6.81
N ASN A 59 0.41 -1.37 -7.40
CA ASN A 59 1.14 -0.42 -8.24
C ASN A 59 2.24 0.34 -7.47
N ALA A 60 2.00 0.70 -6.20
CA ALA A 60 3.02 1.33 -5.36
C ALA A 60 4.20 0.39 -5.08
N LEU A 61 3.93 -0.91 -4.87
CA LEU A 61 4.94 -1.94 -4.66
C LEU A 61 5.73 -2.27 -5.93
N LYS A 62 5.04 -2.41 -7.08
CA LYS A 62 5.70 -2.57 -8.38
C LYS A 62 6.65 -1.42 -8.68
N LYS A 63 6.22 -0.18 -8.43
CA LYS A 63 7.08 1.00 -8.56
C LYS A 63 8.29 0.92 -7.64
N LEU A 64 8.13 0.47 -6.39
CA LEU A 64 9.24 0.28 -5.46
C LEU A 64 10.26 -0.73 -6.00
N SER A 65 9.81 -1.85 -6.59
CA SER A 65 10.69 -2.86 -7.18
C SER A 65 11.40 -2.41 -8.46
N ASN A 66 10.80 -1.49 -9.22
CA ASN A 66 11.40 -0.95 -10.45
C ASN A 66 12.40 0.18 -10.17
N VAL A 67 12.44 0.75 -8.97
CA VAL A 67 13.56 1.60 -8.55
C VAL A 67 14.71 0.68 -8.14
N ARG A 68 15.39 0.13 -9.14
CA ARG A 68 16.69 -0.53 -9.01
C ARG A 68 17.76 0.35 -9.64
#